data_AF-A0A934YPH9-F1
#
_entry.id   AF-A0A934YPH9-F1
#
_cell.length_a   1.000
_cell.length_b   1.000
_cell.length_c   1.000
_cell.angle_alpha   90.00
_cell.angle_beta   90.00
_cell.angle_gamma   90.00
#
_symmetry.space_group_name_H-M   'P 1'
#
loop_
_entity.id
_entity.type
_entity.pdbx_description
1 polymer ?
#
loop_
_entity_poly.entity_id
_entity_poly.type
_entity_poly.pdbx_seq_one_letter_code
_entity_poly.pdbx_strand_id
1 'polypeptide(L)'
;MRFLTTFAAALSLALTFATAASAESARPTQEGAPHANAAAREARKDGNHEKKFPMPGAQFKARVDQRMVKARQRLEERIASLPADKQRAARDRFNAAVATVNAEVAKAVADNVVTKEEAKKVRETARALRPAGANRHGQAGGHRR
;
A
#
# COMPACT_ATOMS: atom_id res chain seq x y z
N MET A 1 -30.09 -36.19 21.68
CA MET A 1 -29.10 -37.19 22.12
C MET A 1 -27.72 -36.56 22.11
N ARG A 2 -26.98 -36.76 23.21
CA ARG A 2 -25.51 -36.71 23.36
C ARG A 2 -24.80 -35.35 23.17
N PHE A 3 -24.41 -34.86 24.33
CA PHE A 3 -23.45 -33.81 24.64
C PHE A 3 -22.01 -34.12 24.18
N LEU A 4 -21.12 -33.12 24.42
CA LEU A 4 -19.65 -33.20 24.56
C LEU A 4 -18.90 -33.30 23.21
N THR A 5 -17.83 -32.54 22.92
CA THR A 5 -16.73 -32.06 23.76
C THR A 5 -16.04 -30.83 23.16
N THR A 6 -15.78 -29.86 24.02
CA THR A 6 -14.72 -28.84 23.97
C THR A 6 -13.34 -29.40 23.59
N PHE A 7 -12.62 -28.71 22.71
CA PHE A 7 -11.15 -28.72 22.73
C PHE A 7 -10.65 -27.28 22.88
N ALA A 8 -10.25 -26.97 24.11
CA ALA A 8 -9.41 -25.84 24.44
C ALA A 8 -7.96 -26.19 24.08
N ALA A 9 -7.27 -25.30 23.38
CA ALA A 9 -5.81 -25.28 23.35
C ALA A 9 -5.36 -23.82 23.23
N ALA A 10 -5.22 -23.18 24.38
CA ALA A 10 -4.45 -21.96 24.54
C ALA A 10 -2.97 -22.35 24.46
N LEU A 11 -2.23 -21.80 23.48
CA LEU A 11 -0.78 -21.85 23.47
C LEU A 11 -0.23 -20.42 23.46
N SER A 12 0.05 -19.95 24.67
CA SER A 12 0.83 -18.75 24.95
C SER A 12 2.27 -18.97 24.50
N LEU A 13 2.82 -18.10 23.66
CA LEU A 13 4.28 -17.99 23.51
C LEU A 13 4.73 -16.56 23.78
N ALA A 14 5.65 -16.46 24.73
CA ALA A 14 6.12 -15.25 25.35
C ALA A 14 7.11 -14.47 24.48
N LEU A 15 6.91 -13.15 24.53
CA LEU A 15 7.85 -12.03 24.57
C LEU A 15 9.36 -12.34 24.49
N THR A 16 10.05 -11.75 23.51
CA THR A 16 11.41 -11.22 23.68
C THR A 16 11.57 -9.92 22.90
N PHE A 17 11.74 -8.82 23.64
CA PHE A 17 12.19 -7.52 23.15
C PHE A 17 13.68 -7.60 22.82
N ALA A 18 14.08 -7.18 21.62
CA ALA A 18 15.47 -6.85 21.30
C ALA A 18 15.55 -5.34 21.06
N THR A 19 15.99 -4.61 22.08
CA THR A 19 16.38 -3.20 22.01
C THR A 19 17.84 -3.15 21.56
N ALA A 20 18.09 -2.72 20.32
CA ALA A 20 19.44 -2.44 19.82
C ALA A 20 19.68 -0.93 19.79
N ALA A 21 20.79 -0.55 20.42
CA ALA A 21 21.22 0.79 20.71
C ALA A 21 21.80 1.55 19.50
N SER A 22 21.85 2.86 19.70
CA SER A 22 22.52 3.96 19.01
C SER A 22 23.63 3.66 18.00
N ALA A 23 23.56 4.39 16.88
CA ALA A 23 24.72 4.93 16.19
C ALA A 23 24.35 6.29 15.57
N GLU A 24 24.59 7.35 16.34
CA GLU A 24 24.77 8.72 15.87
C GLU A 24 26.14 8.77 15.18
N SER A 25 26.20 9.01 13.87
CA SER A 25 27.43 9.46 13.23
C SER A 25 27.14 10.17 11.91
N ALA A 26 27.56 11.44 11.90
CA ALA A 26 28.08 12.20 10.76
C ALA A 26 27.13 12.45 9.57
N ARG A 27 26.63 13.69 9.52
CA ARG A 27 26.14 14.34 8.30
C ARG A 27 27.34 14.71 7.41
N PRO A 28 27.44 14.21 6.16
CA PRO A 28 28.23 14.88 5.15
C PRO A 28 27.40 16.00 4.53
N THR A 29 27.89 17.22 4.68
CA THR A 29 27.55 18.36 3.83
C THR A 29 27.94 17.99 2.39
N GLN A 30 26.99 17.94 1.46
CA GLN A 30 27.31 17.94 0.03
C GLN A 30 26.80 19.25 -0.58
N GLU A 31 27.77 20.12 -0.79
CA GLU A 31 27.75 21.21 -1.78
C GLU A 31 27.45 20.67 -3.18
N GLY A 32 26.95 21.57 -4.01
CA GLY A 32 26.17 21.27 -5.19
C GLY A 32 26.92 20.60 -6.34
N ALA A 33 26.13 19.92 -7.17
CA ALA A 33 26.33 19.90 -8.62
C ALA A 33 24.97 19.65 -9.31
N PRO A 34 24.72 20.29 -10.46
CA PRO A 34 23.40 20.47 -11.04
C PRO A 34 22.90 19.24 -11.84
N HIS A 35 21.58 19.04 -11.79
CA HIS A 35 20.74 18.50 -12.87
C HIS A 35 21.29 17.30 -13.67
N ALA A 36 21.47 16.16 -13.02
CA ALA A 36 21.42 14.86 -13.69
C ALA A 36 20.22 14.06 -13.19
N ASN A 37 19.46 13.47 -14.13
CA ASN A 37 18.43 12.43 -13.93
C ASN A 37 16.95 12.81 -13.96
N ALA A 38 16.48 13.29 -15.11
CA ALA A 38 15.18 12.83 -15.60
C ALA A 38 15.23 11.32 -15.95
N ALA A 39 16.34 10.85 -16.54
CA ALA A 39 16.53 9.44 -16.94
C ALA A 39 16.62 8.44 -15.76
N ALA A 40 17.36 8.72 -14.66
CA ALA A 40 17.34 7.79 -13.51
C ALA A 40 16.03 7.83 -12.69
N ARG A 41 15.14 8.80 -12.90
CA ARG A 41 13.78 8.75 -12.30
C ARG A 41 12.87 7.77 -13.05
N GLU A 42 13.05 7.63 -14.36
CA GLU A 42 12.39 6.59 -15.17
C GLU A 42 12.97 5.20 -14.85
N ALA A 43 14.29 5.04 -14.84
CA ALA A 43 14.94 3.75 -14.59
C ALA A 43 14.63 3.14 -13.20
N ARG A 44 14.42 3.99 -12.17
CA ARG A 44 14.03 3.53 -10.82
C ARG A 44 12.56 3.07 -10.73
N LYS A 45 11.74 3.36 -11.73
CA LYS A 45 10.31 3.04 -11.74
C LYS A 45 10.04 1.61 -12.22
N ASP A 46 10.90 1.07 -13.09
CA ASP A 46 10.73 -0.26 -13.68
C ASP A 46 11.74 -1.31 -13.18
N GLY A 47 12.98 -0.92 -12.83
CA GLY A 47 14.08 -1.85 -12.55
C GLY A 47 13.99 -2.68 -11.26
N ASN A 48 12.92 -2.57 -10.47
CA ASN A 48 12.75 -3.34 -9.22
C ASN A 48 11.46 -4.16 -9.18
N HIS A 49 10.74 -4.26 -10.30
CA HIS A 49 9.55 -5.10 -10.41
C HIS A 49 9.90 -6.53 -10.80
N GLU A 50 10.90 -6.72 -11.67
CA GLU A 50 11.39 -8.03 -12.11
C GLU A 50 11.99 -8.85 -10.96
N LYS A 51 12.58 -8.18 -9.96
CA LYS A 51 13.08 -8.86 -8.74
C LYS A 51 11.97 -9.27 -7.76
N LYS A 52 10.73 -8.81 -7.98
CA LYS A 52 9.60 -8.98 -7.05
C LYS A 52 8.51 -9.87 -7.59
N PHE A 53 8.57 -10.23 -8.88
CA PHE A 53 7.61 -11.07 -9.55
C PHE A 53 8.36 -12.13 -10.38
N PRO A 54 7.83 -13.36 -10.51
CA PRO A 54 6.59 -13.86 -9.89
C PRO A 54 6.68 -13.95 -8.36
N MET A 55 5.55 -13.80 -7.66
CA MET A 55 5.49 -13.94 -6.20
C MET A 55 4.31 -14.78 -5.74
N PRO A 56 4.37 -15.39 -4.54
CA PRO A 56 3.25 -16.16 -4.01
C PRO A 56 1.99 -15.30 -3.84
N GLY A 57 0.84 -15.84 -4.24
CA GLY A 57 -0.47 -15.17 -4.19
C GLY A 57 -0.84 -14.76 -2.77
N ALA A 58 -0.58 -15.60 -1.76
CA ALA A 58 -0.78 -15.27 -0.35
C ALA A 58 0.03 -14.03 0.08
N GLN A 59 1.30 -13.94 -0.36
CA GLN A 59 2.15 -12.79 -0.07
C GLN A 59 1.65 -11.53 -0.77
N PHE A 60 1.18 -11.65 -2.01
CA PHE A 60 0.58 -10.53 -2.74
C PHE A 60 -0.69 -10.03 -2.04
N LYS A 61 -1.61 -10.94 -1.68
CA LYS A 61 -2.84 -10.60 -0.95
C LYS A 61 -2.53 -9.88 0.36
N ALA A 62 -1.61 -10.40 1.17
CA ALA A 62 -1.21 -9.76 2.43
C ALA A 62 -0.69 -8.32 2.21
N ARG A 63 0.08 -8.09 1.14
CA ARG A 63 0.56 -6.75 0.77
C ARG A 63 -0.58 -5.82 0.35
N VAL A 64 -1.59 -6.33 -0.37
CA VAL A 64 -2.76 -5.53 -0.73
C VAL A 64 -3.59 -5.20 0.49
N ASP A 65 -3.87 -6.17 1.36
CA ASP A 65 -4.62 -5.99 2.60
C ASP A 65 -3.98 -4.90 3.48
N GLN A 66 -2.65 -4.97 3.70
CA GLN A 66 -1.90 -3.95 4.43
C GLN A 66 -2.03 -2.55 3.81
N ARG A 67 -2.07 -2.46 2.47
CA ARG A 67 -2.29 -1.18 1.78
C ARG A 67 -3.70 -0.67 1.98
N MET A 68 -4.71 -1.55 1.98
CA MET A 68 -6.09 -1.18 2.22
C MET A 68 -6.32 -0.67 3.64
N VAL A 69 -5.68 -1.29 4.65
CA VAL A 69 -5.71 -0.79 6.04
C VAL A 69 -5.14 0.63 6.12
N LYS A 70 -3.94 0.85 5.58
CA LYS A 70 -3.31 2.19 5.55
C LYS A 70 -4.14 3.20 4.76
N ALA A 71 -4.79 2.77 3.68
CA ALA A 71 -5.65 3.63 2.88
C ALA A 71 -6.91 4.04 3.65
N ARG A 72 -7.51 3.12 4.42
CA ARG A 72 -8.65 3.41 5.29
C ARG A 72 -8.26 4.40 6.39
N GLN A 73 -7.13 4.19 7.07
CA GLN A 73 -6.64 5.14 8.10
C GLN A 73 -6.49 6.56 7.53
N ARG A 74 -5.83 6.69 6.38
CA ARG A 74 -5.67 7.98 5.69
C ARG A 74 -6.98 8.58 5.19
N LEU A 75 -7.97 7.74 4.85
CA LEU A 75 -9.29 8.22 4.49
C LEU A 75 -9.96 8.84 5.72
N GLU A 76 -10.01 8.11 6.83
CA GLU A 76 -10.64 8.57 8.08
C GLU A 76 -10.00 9.89 8.57
N GLU A 77 -8.67 9.99 8.53
CA GLU A 77 -7.94 11.25 8.83
C GLU A 77 -8.38 12.41 7.92
N ARG A 78 -8.58 12.16 6.62
CA ARG A 78 -8.95 13.19 5.64
C ARG A 78 -10.41 13.60 5.70
N ILE A 79 -11.28 12.70 6.13
CA ILE A 79 -12.73 12.97 6.18
C ILE A 79 -13.16 13.45 7.57
N ALA A 80 -12.33 13.34 8.60
CA ALA A 80 -12.68 13.71 9.97
C ALA A 80 -13.22 15.14 10.11
N SER A 81 -12.72 16.08 9.31
CA SER A 81 -13.16 17.48 9.29
C SER A 81 -14.36 17.76 8.36
N LEU A 82 -14.84 16.77 7.62
CA LEU A 82 -15.95 16.93 6.69
C LEU A 82 -17.30 16.74 7.41
N PRO A 83 -18.40 17.32 6.90
CA PRO A 83 -19.75 17.02 7.35
C PRO A 83 -20.06 15.53 7.26
N ALA A 84 -20.89 15.02 8.18
CA ALA A 84 -21.22 13.60 8.32
C ALA A 84 -21.68 12.95 7.00
N ASP A 85 -22.48 13.65 6.20
CA ASP A 85 -22.95 13.15 4.90
C ASP A 85 -21.80 12.91 3.92
N LYS A 86 -20.81 13.82 3.91
CA LYS A 86 -19.60 13.68 3.08
C LYS A 86 -18.68 12.59 3.61
N GLN A 87 -18.60 12.39 4.92
CA GLN A 87 -17.87 11.27 5.51
C GLN A 87 -18.46 9.93 5.07
N ARG A 88 -19.78 9.77 5.18
CA ARG A 88 -20.49 8.56 4.75
C ARG A 88 -20.27 8.31 3.26
N ALA A 89 -20.50 9.30 2.41
CA ALA A 89 -20.27 9.16 0.97
C ALA A 89 -18.83 8.80 0.62
N ALA A 90 -17.83 9.31 1.36
CA ALA A 90 -16.44 8.97 1.16
C ALA A 90 -16.11 7.53 1.59
N ARG A 91 -16.65 7.08 2.74
CA ARG A 91 -16.54 5.67 3.19
C ARG A 91 -17.20 4.70 2.22
N ASP A 92 -18.37 5.04 1.70
CA ASP A 92 -19.10 4.21 0.73
C ASP A 92 -18.31 4.06 -0.58
N ARG A 93 -17.77 5.18 -1.11
CA ARG A 93 -16.90 5.15 -2.29
C ARG A 93 -15.63 4.33 -2.06
N PHE A 94 -15.03 4.44 -0.88
CA PHE A 94 -13.87 3.64 -0.52
C PHE A 94 -14.20 2.15 -0.46
N ASN A 95 -15.31 1.77 0.18
CA ASN A 95 -15.75 0.38 0.29
C ASN A 95 -16.04 -0.22 -1.10
N ALA A 96 -16.71 0.54 -1.98
CA ALA A 96 -16.92 0.12 -3.37
C ALA A 96 -15.59 -0.09 -4.09
N ALA A 97 -14.63 0.83 -3.95
CA ALA A 97 -13.32 0.69 -4.56
C ALA A 97 -12.53 -0.53 -4.04
N VAL A 98 -12.59 -0.80 -2.74
CA VAL A 98 -11.97 -1.98 -2.12
C VAL A 98 -12.58 -3.27 -2.66
N ALA A 99 -13.90 -3.32 -2.84
CA ALA A 99 -14.57 -4.48 -3.41
C ALA A 99 -14.05 -4.79 -4.83
N THR A 100 -13.93 -3.78 -5.69
CA THR A 100 -13.39 -3.94 -7.05
C THR A 100 -11.94 -4.42 -7.03
N VAL A 101 -11.09 -3.85 -6.17
CA VAL A 101 -9.70 -4.29 -6.04
C VAL A 101 -9.60 -5.71 -5.51
N ASN A 102 -10.40 -6.09 -4.52
CA ASN A 102 -10.42 -7.44 -3.96
C ASN A 102 -10.86 -8.49 -5.00
N ALA A 103 -11.81 -8.15 -5.87
CA ALA A 103 -12.22 -9.02 -6.96
C ALA A 103 -11.06 -9.29 -7.95
N GLU A 104 -10.28 -8.26 -8.29
CA GLU A 104 -9.10 -8.41 -9.15
C GLU A 104 -7.96 -9.18 -8.46
N VAL A 105 -7.76 -8.96 -7.15
CA VAL A 105 -6.80 -9.76 -6.37
C VAL A 105 -7.21 -11.22 -6.35
N ALA A 106 -8.50 -11.53 -6.17
CA ALA A 106 -9.00 -12.90 -6.16
C ALA A 106 -8.70 -13.61 -7.49
N LYS A 107 -8.83 -12.92 -8.63
CA LYS A 107 -8.42 -13.44 -9.94
C LYS A 107 -6.91 -13.67 -9.99
N ALA A 108 -6.12 -12.68 -9.57
CA ALA A 108 -4.65 -12.74 -9.62
C ALA A 108 -4.04 -13.85 -8.73
N VAL A 109 -4.70 -14.22 -7.62
CA VAL A 109 -4.20 -15.25 -6.71
C VAL A 109 -4.72 -16.65 -7.01
N ALA A 110 -5.59 -16.83 -8.01
CA ALA A 110 -6.20 -18.13 -8.33
C ALA A 110 -5.14 -19.21 -8.62
N ASP A 111 -4.06 -18.82 -9.31
CA ASP A 111 -2.97 -19.72 -9.70
C ASP A 111 -1.87 -19.83 -8.62
N ASN A 112 -2.09 -19.27 -7.42
CA ASN A 112 -1.14 -19.18 -6.31
C ASN A 112 0.18 -18.44 -6.60
N VAL A 113 0.36 -17.96 -7.83
CA VAL A 113 1.51 -17.17 -8.29
C VAL A 113 0.97 -15.93 -8.99
N VAL A 114 1.35 -14.76 -8.49
CA VAL A 114 0.99 -13.47 -9.10
C VAL A 114 2.13 -13.00 -9.96
N THR A 115 1.84 -12.72 -11.22
CA THR A 115 2.77 -12.14 -12.18
C THR A 115 2.78 -10.61 -12.12
N LYS A 116 3.78 -10.00 -12.77
CA LYS A 116 3.89 -8.53 -12.87
C LYS A 116 2.65 -7.92 -13.53
N GLU A 117 2.14 -8.56 -14.59
CA GLU A 117 1.00 -8.03 -15.35
C GLU A 117 -0.30 -8.09 -14.56
N GLU A 118 -0.53 -9.15 -13.78
CA GLU A 118 -1.71 -9.26 -12.91
C GLU A 118 -1.64 -8.24 -11.76
N ALA A 119 -0.48 -8.11 -11.13
CA ALA A 119 -0.27 -7.08 -10.12
C ALA A 119 -0.45 -5.67 -10.69
N LYS A 120 -0.07 -5.45 -11.96
CA LYS A 120 -0.26 -4.19 -12.67
C LYS A 120 -1.75 -3.91 -12.91
N LYS A 121 -2.53 -4.89 -13.35
CA LYS A 121 -4.00 -4.77 -13.50
C LYS A 121 -4.66 -4.37 -12.19
N VAL A 122 -4.34 -5.05 -11.08
CA VAL A 122 -4.86 -4.69 -9.74
C VAL A 122 -4.53 -3.24 -9.39
N ARG A 123 -3.29 -2.80 -9.68
CA ARG A 123 -2.85 -1.43 -9.42
C ARG A 123 -3.54 -0.39 -10.31
N GLU A 124 -3.78 -0.73 -11.57
CA GLU A 124 -4.49 0.15 -12.52
C GLU A 124 -5.96 0.31 -12.13
N THR A 125 -6.63 -0.77 -11.76
CA THR A 125 -7.99 -0.74 -11.18
C THR A 125 -8.04 0.18 -9.97
N ALA A 126 -7.11 0.01 -9.03
CA ALA A 126 -7.04 0.89 -7.84
C ALA A 126 -6.76 2.36 -8.19
N ARG A 127 -6.05 2.64 -9.30
CA ARG A 127 -5.75 4.00 -9.76
C ARG A 127 -6.93 4.64 -10.48
N ALA A 128 -7.64 3.90 -11.32
CA ALA A 128 -8.81 4.38 -12.06
C ALA A 128 -9.93 4.85 -11.12
N LEU A 129 -10.01 4.24 -9.94
CA LEU A 129 -11.00 4.60 -8.91
C LEU A 129 -10.65 5.89 -8.13
N ARG A 130 -9.49 6.51 -8.39
CA ARG A 130 -9.12 7.80 -7.78
C ARG A 130 -9.67 8.96 -8.62
N PRO A 131 -10.14 10.05 -7.99
CA PRO A 131 -10.54 11.24 -8.73
C PRO A 131 -9.35 11.80 -9.52
N ALA A 132 -9.60 12.20 -10.77
CA ALA A 132 -8.60 12.56 -11.79
C ALA A 132 -7.65 13.73 -11.43
N GLY A 133 -7.81 14.39 -10.29
CA GLY A 133 -6.95 15.47 -9.80
C GLY A 133 -5.81 15.06 -8.87
N ALA A 134 -5.78 13.83 -8.36
CA ALA A 134 -4.82 13.42 -7.32
C ALA A 134 -3.35 13.29 -7.80
N ASN A 135 -3.10 13.36 -9.11
CA ASN A 135 -1.77 13.25 -9.72
C ASN A 135 -1.09 14.60 -10.03
N ARG A 136 -1.71 15.75 -9.73
CA ARG A 136 -1.12 17.08 -10.01
C ARG A 136 -0.22 17.64 -8.90
N HIS A 137 0.10 16.87 -7.86
CA HIS A 137 0.94 17.32 -6.73
C HIS A 137 2.44 17.02 -6.95
N GLY A 138 2.99 17.50 -8.06
CA GLY A 138 4.43 17.42 -8.33
C GLY A 138 4.96 18.49 -9.29
N GLN A 139 4.11 19.38 -9.79
CA GLN A 139 4.49 20.33 -10.84
C GLN A 139 3.80 21.69 -10.60
N ALA A 140 3.99 22.26 -9.42
CA ALA A 140 3.60 23.64 -9.10
C ALA A 140 4.48 24.21 -7.96
N GLY A 141 5.76 23.85 -7.93
CA GLY A 141 6.77 24.54 -7.12
C GLY A 141 7.52 25.52 -8.03
N GLY A 142 6.79 26.52 -8.53
CA GLY A 142 7.36 27.59 -9.34
C GLY A 142 8.33 28.44 -8.51
N HIS A 143 9.41 28.85 -9.16
CA HIS A 143 10.23 29.98 -8.79
C HIS A 143 9.38 31.15 -8.28
N ARG A 144 9.70 31.67 -7.10
CA ARG A 144 9.63 33.11 -6.82
C ARG A 144 10.88 33.47 -6.02
N ARG A 145 11.81 34.11 -6.73
CA ARG A 145 12.65 35.15 -6.13
C ARG A 145 11.76 36.34 -5.79
#